data_AF-A0A099Y579-F1
#
_entry.id   AF-A0A099Y579-F1
#
_cell.length_a   1.000
_cell.length_b   1.000
_cell.length_c   1.000
_cell.angle_alpha   90.00
_cell.angle_beta   90.00
_cell.angle_gamma   90.00
#
_symmetry.space_group_name_H-M   'P 1'
#
loop_
_entity.id
_entity.type
_entity.pdbx_description
1 polymer ?
#
loop_
_entity_poly.entity_id
_entity_poly.type
_entity_poly.pdbx_seq_one_letter_code
_entity_poly.pdbx_strand_id
1 'polypeptide(L)'
;MENNIKNSEAYLNSVLGKESGFSIPKNYFNTTEDAIEAKIAEENFTKNKGFKVPDSYFKELENDILAKVTTTKKETKVISLKERILKAIPIAAAASVILFIGLNSFIFNKTEELTLDSLSDNEIENWLDTNILNTNDIALILNEDIFDENDFYFATLEDENIEDYINSIDNTSILNELD
;
A
#
# COMPACT_ATOMS: atom_id res chain seq x y z
N MET A 1 64.67 -49.82 -20.96
CA MET A 1 64.73 -48.48 -20.36
C MET A 1 65.27 -47.55 -21.43
N GLU A 2 64.43 -46.72 -22.03
CA GLU A 2 64.86 -45.74 -23.04
C GLU A 2 65.51 -44.54 -22.34
N ASN A 3 66.77 -44.27 -22.67
CA ASN A 3 67.53 -43.15 -22.15
C ASN A 3 67.08 -41.86 -22.86
N ASN A 4 66.21 -41.09 -22.21
CA ASN A 4 65.78 -39.78 -22.72
C ASN A 4 66.94 -38.78 -22.63
N ILE A 5 67.57 -38.48 -23.77
CA ILE A 5 68.65 -37.48 -23.88
C ILE A 5 68.03 -36.10 -23.59
N LYS A 6 68.58 -35.33 -22.63
CA LYS A 6 68.02 -34.05 -22.16
C LYS A 6 67.78 -32.97 -23.24
N ASN A 7 68.41 -33.10 -24.41
CA ASN A 7 68.27 -32.15 -25.53
C ASN A 7 67.48 -32.76 -26.71
N SER A 8 66.90 -33.95 -26.56
CA SER A 8 66.09 -34.54 -27.62
C SER A 8 64.76 -33.80 -27.72
N GLU A 9 64.25 -33.68 -28.95
CA GLU A 9 62.93 -33.09 -29.20
C GLU A 9 61.83 -33.78 -28.39
N ALA A 10 61.90 -35.12 -28.25
CA ALA A 10 60.97 -35.91 -27.45
C ALA A 10 60.99 -35.50 -25.96
N TYR A 11 62.18 -35.27 -25.39
CA TYR A 11 62.31 -34.82 -24.02
C TYR A 11 61.82 -33.37 -23.84
N LEU A 12 62.22 -32.46 -24.73
CA LEU A 12 61.79 -31.05 -24.66
C LEU A 12 60.26 -30.91 -24.79
N ASN A 13 59.63 -31.63 -25.72
CA ASN A 13 58.18 -31.65 -25.87
C ASN A 13 57.46 -32.30 -24.66
N SER A 14 58.12 -33.23 -23.96
CA SER A 14 57.57 -33.83 -22.73
C SER A 14 57.58 -32.86 -21.54
N VAL A 15 58.57 -31.95 -21.49
CA VAL A 15 58.74 -31.00 -20.38
C VAL A 15 57.97 -29.70 -20.64
N LEU A 16 57.99 -29.19 -21.87
CA LEU A 16 57.39 -27.91 -22.24
C LEU A 16 55.93 -28.04 -22.74
N GLY A 17 55.51 -29.24 -23.12
CA GLY A 17 54.29 -29.45 -23.90
C GLY A 17 54.52 -29.18 -25.39
N LYS A 18 53.69 -29.78 -26.25
CA LYS A 18 53.78 -29.57 -27.72
C LYS A 18 53.30 -28.19 -28.16
N GLU A 19 52.56 -27.50 -27.30
CA GLU A 19 52.02 -26.18 -27.58
C GLU A 19 52.79 -25.15 -26.76
N SER A 20 53.19 -24.05 -27.40
CA SER A 20 54.09 -23.05 -26.83
C SER A 20 53.49 -22.23 -25.68
N GLY A 21 52.21 -22.46 -25.33
CA GLY A 21 51.46 -21.64 -24.37
C GLY A 21 51.16 -20.22 -24.84
N PHE A 22 51.70 -19.81 -25.99
CA PHE A 22 51.48 -18.51 -26.60
C PHE A 22 50.39 -18.63 -27.66
N SER A 23 49.28 -17.93 -27.45
CA SER A 23 48.24 -17.75 -28.46
C SER A 23 48.25 -16.30 -28.92
N ILE A 24 48.17 -16.10 -30.23
CA ILE A 24 47.91 -14.78 -30.79
C ILE A 24 46.41 -14.53 -30.85
N PRO A 25 45.98 -13.26 -30.80
CA PRO A 25 44.60 -12.90 -31.10
C PRO A 25 44.20 -13.35 -32.51
N LYS A 26 42.92 -13.72 -32.68
CA LYS A 26 42.36 -14.04 -33.99
C LYS A 26 42.59 -12.86 -34.93
N ASN A 27 43.09 -13.13 -36.14
CA ASN A 27 43.38 -12.15 -37.19
C ASN A 27 44.54 -11.17 -36.92
N TYR A 28 45.41 -11.40 -35.92
CA TYR A 28 46.54 -10.51 -35.61
C TYR A 28 47.35 -10.11 -36.85
N PHE A 29 47.79 -11.09 -37.64
CA PHE A 29 48.58 -10.82 -38.86
C PHE A 29 47.74 -10.28 -40.03
N ASN A 30 46.43 -10.50 -40.05
CA ASN A 30 45.57 -10.05 -41.15
C ASN A 30 45.40 -8.52 -41.17
N THR A 31 45.51 -7.85 -40.01
CA THR A 31 45.36 -6.38 -39.90
C THR A 31 46.69 -5.66 -39.71
N THR A 32 47.80 -6.39 -39.63
CA THR A 32 49.11 -5.80 -39.30
C THR A 32 49.63 -4.94 -40.45
N GLU A 33 49.44 -5.39 -41.70
CA GLU A 33 49.84 -4.64 -42.89
C GLU A 33 49.07 -3.32 -43.00
N ASP A 34 47.74 -3.37 -42.92
CA ASP A 34 46.86 -2.19 -42.91
C ASP A 34 47.24 -1.20 -41.79
N ALA A 35 47.55 -1.71 -40.59
CA ALA A 35 47.93 -0.88 -39.45
C ALA A 35 49.28 -0.19 -39.66
N ILE A 36 50.25 -0.86 -40.30
CA ILE A 36 51.55 -0.28 -40.65
C ILE A 36 51.36 0.79 -41.73
N GLU A 37 50.61 0.49 -42.79
CA GLU A 37 50.31 1.44 -43.86
C GLU A 37 49.60 2.69 -43.34
N ALA A 38 48.58 2.52 -42.50
CA ALA A 38 47.85 3.63 -41.89
C ALA A 38 48.78 4.53 -41.06
N LYS A 39 49.72 3.95 -40.33
CA LYS A 39 50.67 4.70 -39.49
C LYS A 39 51.71 5.45 -40.32
N ILE A 40 52.19 4.85 -41.42
CA ILE A 40 53.07 5.53 -42.38
C ILE A 40 52.31 6.68 -43.06
N ALA A 41 51.06 6.47 -43.46
CA ALA A 41 50.21 7.52 -44.01
C ALA A 41 49.99 8.66 -42.99
N GLU A 42 49.82 8.34 -41.72
CA GLU A 42 49.68 9.31 -40.63
C GLU A 42 50.93 10.17 -40.46
N GLU A 43 52.13 9.57 -40.50
CA GLU A 43 53.41 10.29 -40.39
C GLU A 43 53.65 11.26 -41.56
N ASN A 44 53.05 10.99 -42.71
CA ASN A 44 53.10 11.87 -43.89
C ASN A 44 52.14 13.08 -43.78
N PHE A 45 51.22 13.11 -42.81
CA PHE A 45 50.42 14.30 -42.57
C PHE A 45 51.28 15.41 -41.98
N THR A 46 51.22 16.59 -42.60
CA THR A 46 51.91 17.77 -42.09
C THR A 46 51.37 18.11 -40.69
N LYS A 47 52.24 18.29 -39.69
CA LYS A 47 51.87 18.74 -38.33
C LYS A 47 51.27 20.15 -38.28
N ASN A 48 51.21 20.85 -39.41
CA ASN A 48 50.55 22.12 -39.52
C ASN A 48 49.05 21.90 -39.37
N LYS A 49 48.42 22.67 -38.49
CA LYS A 49 46.97 22.63 -38.24
C LYS A 49 46.24 22.84 -39.57
N GLY A 50 45.81 21.74 -40.20
CA GLY A 50 45.14 21.74 -41.51
C GLY A 50 43.80 22.47 -41.50
N PHE A 51 43.24 22.65 -40.31
CA PHE A 51 42.03 23.41 -40.08
C PHE A 51 42.38 24.81 -39.57
N LYS A 52 42.13 25.81 -40.42
CA LYS A 52 42.10 27.21 -40.02
C LYS A 52 40.66 27.59 -39.70
N VAL A 53 40.45 28.24 -38.57
CA VAL A 53 39.17 28.87 -38.27
C VAL A 53 39.02 30.13 -39.15
N PRO A 54 37.79 30.51 -39.53
CA PRO A 54 37.54 31.80 -40.19
C PRO A 54 38.08 32.97 -39.37
N ASP A 55 38.52 34.00 -40.06
CA ASP A 55 38.87 35.27 -39.43
C ASP A 55 37.66 35.78 -38.65
N SER A 56 37.87 36.10 -37.37
CA SER A 56 36.83 36.57 -36.44
C SER A 56 35.90 35.50 -35.83
N TYR A 57 36.08 34.19 -36.07
CA TYR A 57 35.27 33.15 -35.42
C TYR A 57 35.14 33.35 -33.90
N PHE A 58 36.26 33.51 -33.20
CA PHE A 58 36.25 33.71 -31.74
C PHE A 58 35.78 35.10 -31.30
N LYS A 59 35.77 36.10 -32.20
CA LYS A 59 35.25 37.44 -31.91
C LYS A 59 33.72 37.49 -32.02
N GLU A 60 33.15 36.73 -32.95
CA GLU A 60 31.71 36.70 -33.22
C GLU A 60 30.99 35.62 -32.39
N LEU A 61 31.70 34.56 -31.97
CA LEU A 61 31.14 33.45 -31.19
C LEU A 61 30.34 33.90 -29.97
N GLU A 62 30.86 34.86 -29.19
CA GLU A 62 30.17 35.37 -28.00
C GLU A 62 28.85 36.05 -28.38
N ASN A 63 28.88 36.90 -29.41
CA ASN A 63 27.70 37.62 -29.89
C ASN A 63 26.65 36.65 -30.46
N ASP A 64 27.08 35.60 -31.18
CA ASP A 64 26.18 34.57 -31.72
C ASP A 64 25.50 33.76 -30.61
N ILE A 65 26.25 33.39 -29.57
CA ILE A 65 25.70 32.69 -28.40
C ILE A 65 24.69 33.60 -27.70
N LEU A 66 25.06 34.85 -27.43
CA LEU A 66 24.17 35.80 -26.78
C LEU A 66 22.91 36.04 -27.62
N ALA A 67 23.03 36.22 -28.94
CA ALA A 67 21.88 36.39 -29.83
C ALA A 67 20.91 35.19 -29.73
N LYS A 68 21.42 33.95 -29.71
CA LYS A 68 20.59 32.74 -29.61
C LYS A 68 19.95 32.52 -28.24
N VAL A 69 20.63 32.95 -27.17
CA VAL A 69 20.13 32.76 -25.79
C VAL A 69 19.23 33.92 -25.36
N THR A 70 19.43 35.12 -25.90
CA THR A 70 18.67 36.33 -25.55
C THR A 70 17.50 36.61 -26.49
N THR A 71 17.34 35.88 -27.61
CA THR A 71 16.14 35.98 -28.46
C THR A 71 14.89 35.63 -27.65
N THR A 72 14.26 36.69 -27.14
CA THR A 72 12.86 36.86 -26.77
C THR A 72 12.17 35.57 -26.39
N LYS A 73 12.20 35.28 -25.09
CA LYS A 73 11.22 34.45 -24.40
C LYS A 73 9.85 34.84 -24.96
N LYS A 74 9.31 34.01 -25.86
CA LYS A 74 7.96 34.19 -26.44
C LYS A 74 7.06 34.51 -25.26
N GLU A 75 6.45 35.69 -25.24
CA GLU A 75 5.58 36.09 -24.13
C GLU A 75 4.40 35.12 -24.11
N THR A 76 4.59 34.02 -23.40
CA THR A 76 3.53 33.09 -23.11
C THR A 76 2.63 33.81 -22.14
N LYS A 77 1.36 33.98 -22.52
CA LYS A 77 0.35 34.58 -21.67
C LYS A 77 0.19 33.69 -20.43
N VAL A 78 0.98 33.97 -19.40
CA VAL A 78 0.90 33.30 -18.11
C VAL A 78 -0.28 33.89 -17.36
N ILE A 79 -1.30 33.06 -17.14
CA ILE A 79 -2.43 33.41 -16.27
C ILE A 79 -2.07 33.05 -14.83
N SER A 80 -2.27 33.96 -13.90
CA SER A 80 -2.00 33.71 -12.48
C SER A 80 -3.08 32.79 -11.89
N LEU A 81 -2.68 31.66 -11.29
CA LEU A 81 -3.62 30.69 -10.71
C LEU A 81 -4.40 31.31 -9.53
N LYS A 82 -3.75 32.21 -8.78
CA LYS A 82 -4.31 32.89 -7.61
C LYS A 82 -5.57 33.69 -7.94
N GLU A 83 -5.56 34.47 -9.02
CA GLU A 83 -6.74 35.28 -9.42
C GLU A 83 -7.91 34.40 -9.83
N ARG A 84 -7.65 33.24 -10.44
CA ARG A 84 -8.68 32.31 -10.86
C ARG A 84 -9.31 31.57 -9.69
N ILE A 85 -8.49 31.15 -8.72
CA ILE A 85 -8.96 30.56 -7.47
C ILE A 85 -9.78 31.59 -6.69
N LEU A 86 -9.30 32.83 -6.57
CA LEU A 86 -10.01 33.90 -5.84
C LEU A 86 -11.42 34.15 -6.41
N LYS A 87 -11.57 34.13 -7.74
CA LYS A 87 -12.87 34.27 -8.42
C LYS A 87 -13.79 33.05 -8.25
N ALA A 88 -13.23 31.86 -7.99
CA ALA A 88 -13.99 30.62 -7.81
C ALA A 88 -14.48 30.41 -6.37
N ILE A 89 -13.89 31.08 -5.37
CA ILE A 89 -14.28 30.99 -3.96
C ILE A 89 -15.79 31.18 -3.72
N PRO A 90 -16.45 32.26 -4.21
CA PRO A 90 -17.88 32.47 -3.94
C PRO A 90 -18.76 31.41 -4.63
N ILE A 91 -18.36 30.93 -5.81
CA ILE A 91 -19.08 29.89 -6.56
C ILE A 91 -18.99 28.56 -5.81
N ALA A 92 -17.79 28.20 -5.34
CA ALA A 92 -17.56 26.99 -4.56
C ALA A 92 -18.33 27.04 -3.23
N ALA A 93 -18.32 28.19 -2.53
CA ALA A 93 -19.09 28.35 -1.30
C ALA A 93 -20.60 28.17 -1.54
N ALA A 94 -21.17 28.79 -2.58
CA ALA A 94 -22.58 28.63 -2.93
C ALA A 94 -22.92 27.18 -3.30
N ALA A 95 -22.08 26.52 -4.12
CA ALA A 95 -22.25 25.12 -4.48
C ALA A 95 -22.19 24.19 -3.27
N SER A 96 -21.26 24.44 -2.32
CA SER A 96 -21.16 23.68 -1.08
C SER A 96 -22.39 23.88 -0.18
N VAL A 97 -22.96 25.09 -0.12
CA VAL A 97 -24.20 25.34 0.63
C VAL A 97 -25.39 24.63 -0.03
N ILE A 98 -25.52 24.71 -1.36
CA ILE A 98 -26.58 24.00 -2.11
C ILE A 98 -26.45 22.49 -1.93
N LEU A 99 -25.23 21.96 -2.03
CA LEU A 99 -24.95 20.54 -1.83
C LEU A 99 -25.27 20.12 -0.38
N PHE A 100 -24.89 20.93 0.61
CA PHE A 100 -25.18 20.65 2.01
C PHE A 100 -26.69 20.60 2.26
N ILE A 101 -27.44 21.60 1.78
CA ILE A 101 -28.90 21.63 1.92
C ILE A 101 -29.55 20.49 1.13
N GLY A 102 -29.08 20.21 -0.09
CA GLY A 102 -29.61 19.14 -0.93
C GLY A 102 -29.37 17.75 -0.34
N LEU A 103 -28.17 17.48 0.19
CA LEU A 103 -27.86 16.23 0.88
C LEU A 103 -28.67 16.09 2.17
N ASN A 104 -28.77 17.15 2.99
CA ASN A 104 -29.61 17.12 4.19
C ASN A 104 -31.08 16.87 3.83
N SER A 105 -31.64 17.58 2.84
CA SER A 105 -33.03 17.38 2.44
C SER A 105 -33.31 15.99 1.86
N PHE A 106 -32.33 15.35 1.21
CA PHE A 106 -32.46 14.01 0.66
C PHE A 106 -32.34 12.92 1.74
N ILE A 107 -31.42 13.08 2.69
CA ILE A 107 -31.16 12.11 3.76
C ILE A 107 -32.23 12.19 4.86
N PHE A 108 -32.68 13.38 5.25
CA PHE A 108 -33.61 13.58 6.38
C PHE A 108 -35.10 13.44 6.03
N ASN A 109 -35.48 13.36 4.74
CA ASN A 109 -36.87 13.12 4.34
C ASN A 109 -37.25 11.63 4.25
N LYS A 110 -36.35 10.72 4.61
CA LYS A 110 -36.65 9.30 4.73
C LYS A 110 -37.07 9.01 6.16
N THR A 111 -38.35 9.23 6.49
CA THR A 111 -38.94 8.63 7.69
C THR A 111 -39.25 7.18 7.40
N GLU A 112 -38.22 6.35 7.25
CA GLU A 112 -38.41 4.92 7.44
C GLU A 112 -38.61 4.71 8.93
N GLU A 113 -39.81 4.31 9.34
CA GLU A 113 -40.03 3.82 10.69
C GLU A 113 -39.10 2.63 10.89
N LEU A 114 -38.15 2.76 11.83
CA LEU A 114 -37.21 1.70 12.18
C LEU A 114 -38.00 0.60 12.92
N THR A 115 -38.54 -0.35 12.15
CA THR A 115 -39.19 -1.54 12.68
C THR A 115 -38.13 -2.60 12.98
N LEU A 116 -38.34 -3.43 14.00
CA LEU A 116 -37.44 -4.55 14.32
C LEU A 116 -37.25 -5.50 13.12
N ASP A 117 -38.26 -5.62 12.26
CA ASP A 117 -38.22 -6.40 11.02
C ASP A 117 -37.22 -5.88 9.96
N SER A 118 -36.69 -4.67 10.13
CA SER A 118 -35.70 -4.08 9.22
C SER A 118 -34.26 -4.42 9.60
N LEU A 119 -34.06 -5.04 10.78
CA LEU A 119 -32.75 -5.43 11.28
C LEU A 119 -32.37 -6.80 10.71
N SER A 120 -31.15 -6.93 10.19
CA SER A 120 -30.65 -8.22 9.74
C SER A 120 -30.15 -9.06 10.92
N ASP A 121 -30.23 -10.39 10.77
CA ASP A 121 -29.77 -11.34 11.80
C ASP A 121 -28.32 -11.06 12.23
N ASN A 122 -27.44 -10.73 11.28
CA ASN A 122 -26.03 -10.41 11.54
C ASN A 122 -25.86 -9.16 12.42
N GLU A 123 -26.77 -8.18 12.31
CA GLU A 123 -26.73 -6.96 13.11
C GLU A 123 -27.19 -7.23 14.54
N ILE A 124 -28.19 -8.11 14.72
CA ILE A 124 -28.64 -8.59 16.03
C ILE A 124 -27.52 -9.37 16.72
N GLU A 125 -26.88 -10.30 16.01
CA GLU A 125 -25.76 -11.09 16.53
C GLU A 125 -24.60 -10.19 16.96
N ASN A 126 -24.21 -9.24 16.12
CA ASN A 126 -23.13 -8.30 16.45
C ASN A 126 -23.48 -7.39 17.65
N TRP A 127 -24.74 -6.99 17.78
CA TRP A 127 -25.20 -6.24 18.95
C TRP A 127 -25.13 -7.11 20.22
N LEU A 128 -25.54 -8.38 20.14
CA LEU A 128 -25.48 -9.32 21.27
C LEU A 128 -24.03 -9.61 21.70
N ASP A 129 -23.11 -9.77 20.76
CA ASP A 129 -21.69 -10.02 21.05
C ASP A 129 -20.98 -8.80 21.67
N THR A 130 -21.42 -7.59 21.28
CA THR A 130 -20.81 -6.34 21.76
C THR A 130 -21.35 -5.94 23.14
N ASN A 131 -22.58 -6.33 23.48
CA ASN A 131 -23.23 -5.93 24.73
C ASN A 131 -23.19 -7.07 25.76
N ILE A 132 -22.64 -6.80 26.94
CA ILE A 132 -22.63 -7.76 28.05
C ILE A 132 -24.02 -7.76 28.70
N LEU A 133 -24.82 -8.80 28.40
CA LEU A 133 -26.10 -9.00 29.07
C LEU A 133 -25.87 -9.42 30.52
N ASN A 134 -26.42 -8.65 31.46
CA ASN A 134 -26.40 -9.03 32.86
C ASN A 134 -27.64 -9.87 33.19
N THR A 135 -27.54 -10.70 34.21
CA THR A 135 -28.66 -11.53 34.69
C THR A 135 -29.91 -10.71 34.99
N ASN A 136 -29.76 -9.45 35.43
CA ASN A 136 -30.87 -8.55 35.70
C ASN A 136 -31.59 -8.09 34.42
N ASP A 137 -30.86 -7.91 33.32
CA ASP A 137 -31.43 -7.49 32.03
C ASP A 137 -32.32 -8.61 31.46
N ILE A 138 -31.87 -9.85 31.61
CA ILE A 138 -32.62 -11.05 31.24
C ILE A 138 -33.82 -11.24 32.20
N ALA A 139 -33.62 -11.06 33.51
CA ALA A 139 -34.69 -11.19 34.49
C ALA A 139 -35.83 -10.19 34.26
N LEU A 140 -35.54 -9.00 33.73
CA LEU A 140 -36.56 -7.99 33.42
C LEU A 140 -37.50 -8.48 32.31
N ILE A 141 -36.96 -9.09 31.27
CA ILE A 141 -37.71 -9.68 30.14
C ILE A 141 -38.44 -10.96 30.58
N LEU A 142 -37.78 -11.83 31.35
CA LEU A 142 -38.39 -13.07 31.86
C LEU A 142 -39.56 -12.81 32.82
N ASN A 143 -39.52 -11.72 33.61
CA ASN A 143 -40.62 -11.38 34.51
C ASN A 143 -41.89 -10.92 33.78
N GLU A 144 -41.73 -10.34 32.59
CA GLU A 144 -42.85 -9.72 31.85
C GLU A 144 -43.59 -10.76 30.99
N ASP A 145 -42.89 -11.72 30.38
CA ASP A 145 -43.50 -12.68 29.45
C ASP A 145 -43.81 -14.08 30.04
N ILE A 146 -43.17 -14.51 31.14
CA ILE A 146 -43.28 -15.89 31.64
C ILE A 146 -44.22 -16.03 32.86
N PHE A 147 -44.56 -14.93 33.54
CA PHE A 147 -45.47 -15.01 34.70
C PHE A 147 -46.94 -15.18 34.31
N ASP A 148 -47.35 -14.83 33.10
CA ASP A 148 -48.73 -15.00 32.62
C ASP A 148 -49.02 -16.43 32.09
N GLU A 149 -47.99 -17.23 31.76
CA GLU A 149 -48.13 -18.59 31.20
C GLU A 149 -47.47 -19.70 32.04
N ASN A 150 -47.40 -19.56 33.37
CA ASN A 150 -47.02 -20.69 34.23
C ASN A 150 -48.26 -21.43 34.74
N ASP A 151 -48.46 -22.66 34.24
CA ASP A 151 -49.42 -23.67 34.74
C ASP A 151 -49.26 -24.00 36.24
N PHE A 152 -48.25 -23.46 36.92
CA PHE A 152 -48.05 -23.56 38.37
C PHE A 152 -48.98 -22.66 39.20
N TYR A 153 -49.79 -21.79 38.58
CA TYR A 153 -50.77 -20.95 39.28
C TYR A 153 -51.96 -21.75 39.87
N PHE A 154 -52.09 -23.05 39.58
CA PHE A 154 -53.23 -23.86 40.01
C PHE A 154 -53.12 -24.56 41.37
N ALA A 155 -52.02 -24.39 42.11
CA ALA A 155 -52.11 -24.64 43.54
C ALA A 155 -52.75 -23.41 44.19
N THR A 156 -54.09 -23.32 44.17
CA THR A 156 -54.82 -22.40 45.03
C THR A 156 -54.48 -22.78 46.47
N LEU A 157 -53.49 -22.09 47.03
CA LEU A 157 -53.01 -22.28 48.38
C LEU A 157 -54.03 -21.61 49.31
N GLU A 158 -55.08 -22.35 49.66
CA GLU A 158 -56.12 -21.88 50.58
C GLU A 158 -55.58 -21.87 52.01
N ASP A 159 -55.95 -20.87 52.80
CA ASP A 159 -55.42 -20.66 54.16
C ASP A 159 -55.64 -21.89 55.06
N GLU A 160 -56.73 -22.64 54.86
CA GLU A 160 -57.03 -23.89 55.58
C GLU A 160 -55.96 -24.96 55.32
N ASN A 161 -55.45 -25.07 54.10
CA ASN A 161 -54.41 -26.03 53.75
C ASN A 161 -53.05 -25.66 54.39
N ILE A 162 -52.80 -24.36 54.58
CA ILE A 162 -51.61 -23.86 55.26
C ILE A 162 -51.73 -24.15 56.76
N GLU A 163 -52.90 -23.90 57.35
CA GLU A 163 -53.16 -24.16 58.77
C GLU A 163 -53.08 -25.65 59.09
N ASP A 164 -53.66 -26.51 58.26
CA ASP A 164 -53.53 -27.97 58.37
C ASP A 164 -52.07 -28.44 58.24
N TYR A 165 -51.31 -27.86 57.30
CA TYR A 165 -49.89 -28.17 57.17
C TYR A 165 -49.09 -27.74 58.40
N ILE A 166 -49.29 -26.52 58.90
CA ILE A 166 -48.62 -26.01 60.11
C ILE A 166 -48.99 -26.87 61.33
N ASN A 167 -50.25 -27.29 61.44
CA ASN A 167 -50.70 -28.17 62.52
C ASN A 167 -50.20 -29.61 62.36
N SER A 168 -49.91 -30.05 61.13
CA SER A 168 -49.29 -31.36 60.85
C SER A 168 -47.80 -31.39 61.18
N ILE A 169 -47.15 -30.23 61.28
CA ILE A 169 -45.77 -30.13 61.74
C ILE A 169 -45.77 -30.30 63.27
N ASP A 170 -45.07 -31.33 63.73
CA ASP A 170 -44.93 -31.61 65.16
C ASP A 170 -44.10 -30.49 65.83
N ASN A 171 -44.78 -29.58 66.53
CA ASN A 171 -44.19 -28.40 67.18
C ASN A 171 -43.13 -28.72 68.24
N THR A 172 -42.92 -30.00 68.56
CA THR A 172 -41.84 -30.48 69.44
C THR A 172 -40.45 -30.11 68.90
N SER A 173 -40.28 -29.93 67.59
CA SER A 173 -38.99 -29.52 67.01
C SER A 173 -38.75 -28.00 67.04
N ILE A 174 -39.81 -27.18 67.09
CA ILE A 174 -39.72 -25.71 67.11
C ILE A 174 -39.54 -25.18 68.55
N LEU A 175 -40.11 -25.88 69.54
CA LEU A 175 -39.98 -25.50 70.95
C LEU A 175 -38.68 -25.97 71.61
N ASN A 176 -37.93 -26.88 70.99
CA ASN A 176 -36.64 -27.37 71.49
C ASN A 176 -35.42 -26.55 71.00
N GLU A 177 -35.62 -25.48 70.23
CA GLU A 177 -34.55 -24.54 69.82
C GLU A 177 -34.46 -23.27 70.69
N LEU A 178 -35.24 -23.21 71.79
CA LEU A 178 -35.05 -22.24 72.87
C LEU A 178 -34.39 -22.92 74.08
N ASP A 179 -33.21 -23.50 73.86
CA ASP A 179 -32.06 -23.58 74.79
C ASP A 179 -30.78 -23.99 74.04
#